data_AF-A0A8H6HBE0-F1
#
_entry.id   AF-A0A8H6HBE0-F1
#
_cell.length_a   1.000
_cell.length_b   1.000
_cell.length_c   1.000
_cell.angle_alpha   90.00
_cell.angle_beta   90.00
_cell.angle_gamma   90.00
#
_symmetry.space_group_name_H-M   'P 1'
#
loop_
_entity.id
_entity.type
_entity.pdbx_description
1 polymer ?
#
loop_
_entity_poly.entity_id
_entity_poly.type
_entity_poly.pdbx_seq_one_letter_code
_entity_poly.pdbx_strand_id
1 'polypeptide(L)'
;SYGNIVLNVAEFRRTNLDLRGWLKYMEIYHDRACRHSDIDTVAPIIYPVDESLMGAFTHEIAVAQQLDQMGIPVWLMRPSCDIAPDT
;
A
#
# COMPACT_ATOMS: atom_id res chain seq x y z
N SER A 1 26.30 -10.19 24.64
CA SER A 1 25.93 -11.56 24.22
C SER A 1 25.67 -11.54 22.72
N TYR A 2 26.00 -12.61 21.99
CA TYR A 2 25.76 -12.74 20.53
C TYR A 2 24.31 -12.46 20.14
N GLY A 3 23.34 -12.85 20.97
CA GLY A 3 21.91 -12.58 20.73
C GLY A 3 21.55 -11.09 20.63
N ASN A 4 22.20 -10.23 21.41
CA ASN A 4 21.96 -8.78 21.34
C ASN A 4 22.45 -8.20 20.01
N ILE A 5 23.53 -8.72 19.47
CA ILE A 5 24.07 -8.27 18.17
C ILE A 5 23.10 -8.66 17.05
N VAL A 6 22.57 -9.89 17.07
CA VAL A 6 21.60 -10.37 16.08
C VAL A 6 20.31 -9.55 16.12
N LEU A 7 19.78 -9.29 17.31
CA LEU A 7 18.58 -8.47 17.49
C LEU A 7 18.80 -7.05 16.95
N ASN A 8 19.90 -6.40 17.33
CA ASN A 8 20.22 -5.05 16.88
C ASN A 8 20.34 -4.97 15.35
N VAL A 9 20.91 -5.99 14.70
CA VAL A 9 21.00 -6.04 13.23
C VAL A 9 19.62 -6.22 12.60
N ALA A 10 18.76 -7.07 13.18
CA ALA A 10 17.39 -7.26 12.69
C ALA A 10 16.56 -5.96 12.80
N GLU A 11 16.64 -5.28 13.95
CA GLU A 11 15.98 -3.99 14.16
C GLU A 11 16.50 -2.92 13.20
N PHE A 12 17.83 -2.82 13.03
CA PHE A 12 18.42 -1.90 12.07
C PHE A 12 17.95 -2.17 10.63
N ARG A 13 17.89 -3.44 10.22
CA ARG A 13 17.38 -3.82 8.90
C ARG A 13 15.91 -3.45 8.74
N ARG A 14 15.08 -3.68 9.76
CA ARG A 14 13.67 -3.27 9.77
C ARG A 14 13.54 -1.76 9.59
N THR A 15 14.22 -0.97 10.41
CA THR A 15 14.17 0.50 10.34
C THR A 15 14.63 1.03 8.98
N ASN A 16 15.66 0.43 8.37
CA ASN A 16 16.08 0.80 7.02
C ASN A 16 15.04 0.48 5.95
N LEU A 17 14.36 -0.67 6.05
CA LEU A 17 13.28 -1.02 5.13
C LEU A 17 12.09 -0.05 5.29
N ASP A 18 11.72 0.27 6.52
CA ASP A 18 10.64 1.22 6.82
C ASP A 18 10.97 2.61 6.25
N LEU A 19 12.20 3.09 6.45
CA LEU A 19 12.63 4.39 5.94
C LEU A 19 12.69 4.43 4.41
N ARG A 20 13.15 3.36 3.76
CA ARG A 20 13.12 3.24 2.29
C ARG A 20 11.70 3.19 1.75
N GLY A 21 10.81 2.46 2.41
CA GLY A 21 9.40 2.40 2.07
C GLY A 21 8.74 3.77 2.19
N TRP A 22 9.00 4.49 3.29
CA TRP A 22 8.50 5.84 3.51
C TRP A 22 9.03 6.84 2.49
N LEU A 23 10.32 6.79 2.15
CA LEU A 23 10.88 7.66 1.10
C LEU A 23 10.25 7.38 -0.26
N LYS A 24 10.14 6.10 -0.68
CA LYS A 24 9.47 5.73 -1.94
C LYS A 24 8.01 6.19 -1.94
N TYR A 25 7.33 6.09 -0.79
CA TYR A 25 5.98 6.61 -0.60
C TYR A 25 5.92 8.12 -0.84
N MET A 26 6.76 8.89 -0.17
CA MET A 26 6.75 10.36 -0.27
C MET A 26 7.12 10.86 -1.67
N GLU A 27 8.07 10.20 -2.35
CA GLU A 27 8.53 10.62 -3.68
C GLU A 27 7.52 10.31 -4.80
N ILE A 28 6.79 9.20 -4.69
CA ILE A 28 5.96 8.70 -5.81
C ILE A 28 4.48 8.71 -5.45
N TYR A 29 4.15 8.11 -4.31
CA TYR A 29 2.78 7.71 -4.00
C TYR A 29 2.00 8.80 -3.26
N HIS A 30 2.67 9.67 -2.50
CA HIS A 30 2.04 10.81 -1.85
C HIS A 30 1.35 11.74 -2.85
N ASP A 31 2.04 12.11 -3.94
CA ASP A 31 1.46 12.94 -5.00
C ASP A 31 0.27 12.25 -5.69
N ARG A 32 0.37 10.93 -5.93
CA ARG A 32 -0.75 10.14 -6.46
C ARG A 32 -1.96 10.14 -5.53
N ALA A 33 -1.74 10.09 -4.21
CA ALA A 33 -2.81 10.14 -3.22
C ALA A 33 -3.52 11.51 -3.19
N CYS A 34 -2.76 12.61 -3.25
CA CYS A 34 -3.31 13.96 -3.19
C CYS A 34 -4.04 14.39 -4.47
N ARG A 35 -3.58 13.97 -5.65
CA ARG A 35 -4.24 14.34 -6.93
C ARG A 35 -5.68 13.85 -7.07
N HIS A 36 -6.08 12.86 -6.27
CA HIS A 36 -7.44 12.32 -6.28
C HIS A 36 -8.41 13.03 -5.33
N SER A 37 -7.93 13.94 -4.45
CA SER A 37 -8.81 14.74 -3.58
C SER A 37 -9.37 15.99 -4.25
N ASP A 38 -8.84 16.39 -5.41
CA ASP A 38 -9.29 17.56 -6.16
C ASP A 38 -10.46 17.18 -7.08
N ILE A 39 -11.67 17.26 -6.51
CA ILE A 39 -12.95 16.73 -7.02
C ILE A 39 -13.44 17.37 -8.32
N ASP A 40 -12.86 18.46 -8.80
CA ASP A 40 -13.59 19.37 -9.68
C ASP A 40 -13.25 19.38 -11.19
N THR A 41 -12.30 18.61 -11.76
CA THR A 41 -12.10 18.73 -13.23
C THR A 41 -11.38 17.64 -14.01
N VAL A 42 -10.82 16.59 -13.41
CA VAL A 42 -9.99 15.64 -14.18
C VAL A 42 -10.48 14.22 -13.96
N ALA A 43 -10.69 13.48 -15.07
CA ALA A 43 -11.01 12.06 -15.02
C ALA A 43 -10.02 11.32 -14.09
N PRO A 44 -10.46 10.33 -13.30
CA PRO A 44 -9.59 9.63 -12.36
C PRO A 44 -8.37 9.06 -13.08
N ILE A 45 -7.17 9.45 -12.63
CA ILE A 45 -5.92 8.98 -13.22
C ILE A 45 -5.63 7.60 -12.63
N ILE A 46 -5.93 6.55 -13.39
CA ILE A 46 -5.57 5.19 -12.99
C ILE A 46 -4.09 4.99 -13.29
N TYR A 47 -3.28 4.85 -12.25
CA TYR A 47 -1.86 4.53 -12.39
C TYR A 47 -1.68 3.02 -12.63
N PRO A 48 -0.76 2.60 -13.51
CA PRO A 48 -0.47 1.18 -13.68
C PRO A 48 0.06 0.58 -12.37
N VAL A 49 -0.37 -0.65 -12.07
CA VAL A 49 0.03 -1.37 -10.86
C VAL A 49 1.52 -1.76 -10.94
N ASP A 50 2.29 -1.40 -9.91
CA ASP A 50 3.70 -1.81 -9.77
C ASP A 50 3.78 -3.22 -9.17
N GLU A 51 3.84 -4.24 -10.03
CA GLU A 51 3.96 -5.65 -9.63
C GLU A 51 5.29 -5.99 -8.92
N SER A 52 6.28 -5.09 -8.92
CA SER A 52 7.52 -5.29 -8.16
C SER A 52 7.33 -5.06 -6.66
N LEU A 53 6.21 -4.45 -6.25
CA LEU A 53 5.85 -4.27 -4.85
C LEU A 53 5.19 -5.51 -4.28
N MET A 54 5.44 -5.76 -3.00
CA MET A 54 4.72 -6.78 -2.24
C MET A 54 3.21 -6.47 -2.11
N GLY A 55 2.82 -5.20 -2.20
CA GLY A 55 1.44 -4.74 -2.05
C GLY A 55 0.93 -4.76 -0.61
N ALA A 56 -0.39 -4.73 -0.44
CA ALA A 56 -1.05 -4.74 0.88
C ALA A 56 -2.31 -5.61 0.91
N PHE A 57 -2.60 -6.17 2.08
CA PHE A 57 -3.90 -6.79 2.36
C PHE A 57 -4.69 -5.88 3.29
N THR A 58 -5.96 -5.66 2.99
CA THR A 58 -6.84 -4.84 3.83
C THR A 58 -8.25 -5.41 3.85
N HIS A 59 -8.99 -5.15 4.94
CA HIS A 59 -10.44 -5.40 4.98
C HIS A 59 -11.24 -4.13 4.64
N GLU A 60 -10.58 -2.97 4.60
CA GLU A 60 -11.22 -1.68 4.38
C GLU A 60 -11.30 -1.36 2.88
N ILE A 61 -12.52 -1.21 2.38
CA ILE A 61 -12.78 -0.91 0.96
C ILE A 61 -12.13 0.41 0.55
N ALA A 62 -12.24 1.44 1.39
CA ALA A 62 -11.68 2.75 1.10
C ALA A 62 -10.16 2.70 0.92
N VAL A 63 -9.46 1.96 1.80
CA VAL A 63 -8.01 1.76 1.70
C VAL A 63 -7.66 0.95 0.45
N ALA A 64 -8.42 -0.09 0.13
CA ALA A 64 -8.20 -0.88 -1.09
C ALA A 64 -8.34 -0.02 -2.35
N GLN A 65 -9.40 0.79 -2.44
CA GLN A 65 -9.62 1.69 -3.57
C GLN A 65 -8.50 2.73 -3.70
N GLN A 66 -8.07 3.31 -2.59
CA GLN A 66 -6.99 4.29 -2.60
C GLN A 66 -5.67 3.67 -3.09
N LEU A 67 -5.30 2.50 -2.60
CA LEU A 67 -4.08 1.80 -3.00
C LEU A 67 -4.11 1.39 -4.48
N ASP A 68 -5.25 0.87 -4.94
CA ASP A 68 -5.47 0.50 -6.34
C ASP A 68 -5.33 1.72 -7.26
N GLN A 69 -5.97 2.84 -6.90
CA GLN A 69 -5.84 4.11 -7.63
C GLN A 69 -4.40 4.60 -7.68
N MET A 70 -3.62 4.40 -6.62
CA MET A 70 -2.21 4.79 -6.55
C MET A 70 -1.29 3.86 -7.37
N GLY A 71 -1.80 2.77 -7.94
CA GLY A 71 -1.04 1.75 -8.65
C GLY A 71 -0.22 0.86 -7.71
N ILE A 72 -0.69 0.66 -6.48
CA ILE A 72 -0.10 -0.26 -5.51
C ILE A 72 -0.92 -1.56 -5.51
N PRO A 73 -0.29 -2.74 -5.66
CA PRO A 73 -1.00 -4.02 -5.56
C PRO A 73 -1.76 -4.14 -4.24
N VAL A 74 -3.03 -4.51 -4.28
CA VAL A 74 -3.86 -4.63 -3.09
C VAL A 74 -4.85 -5.77 -3.18
N TRP A 75 -5.06 -6.45 -2.06
CA TRP A 75 -6.05 -7.52 -1.92
C TRP A 75 -7.03 -7.18 -0.81
N LEU A 76 -8.30 -7.04 -1.18
CA LEU A 76 -9.39 -6.83 -0.26
C LEU A 76 -9.83 -8.18 0.34
N MET A 77 -9.55 -8.37 1.62
CA MET A 77 -10.00 -9.52 2.38
C MET A 77 -11.45 -9.32 2.81
N ARG A 78 -12.33 -10.24 2.44
CA ARG A 78 -13.75 -10.24 2.84
C ARG A 78 -14.14 -11.59 3.43
N PRO A 79 -14.93 -11.62 4.53
CA PRO A 79 -15.58 -12.82 4.99
C PRO A 79 -16.42 -13.45 3.89
N SER A 80 -16.41 -14.76 3.76
CA SER A 80 -17.21 -15.47 2.74
C SER A 80 -18.71 -15.27 2.91
N CYS A 81 -19.18 -14.96 4.13
CA CYS A 81 -20.59 -14.63 4.39
C CYS A 81 -21.04 -13.28 3.80
N ASP A 82 -20.09 -12.39 3.49
CA ASP A 82 -20.38 -11.05 2.96
C ASP A 82 -20.27 -11.01 1.43
N ILE A 83 -19.87 -12.12 0.81
CA ILE A 83 -19.82 -12.27 -0.64
C ILE A 83 -21.21 -12.71 -1.10
N ALA A 84 -21.91 -11.84 -1.81
CA ALA A 84 -23.18 -12.20 -2.42
C ALA A 84 -22.97 -13.42 -3.34
N PRO A 85 -23.88 -14.41 -3.34
CA PRO A 85 -23.76 -15.56 -4.23
C PRO A 85 -23.78 -15.09 -5.69
N ASP A 86 -22.80 -15.54 -6.48
CA ASP A 86 -22.79 -15.34 -7.93
C ASP A 86 -24.05 -15.99 -8.50
N THR A 87 -24.93 -15.17 -9.10
CA THR A 87 -26.20 -15.59 -9.71
C THR A 87 -26.02 -15.93 -11.18
#